data_AF-A0A5N5MTQ2-F1
#
_entry.id   AF-A0A5N5MTQ2-F1
#
_cell.length_a   1.000
_cell.length_b   1.000
_cell.length_c   1.000
_cell.angle_alpha   90.00
_cell.angle_beta   90.00
_cell.angle_gamma   90.00
#
_symmetry.space_group_name_H-M   'P 1'
#
loop_
_entity.id
_entity.type
_entity.pdbx_description
1 polymer ?
#
loop_
_entity_poly.entity_id
_entity_poly.type
_entity_poly.pdbx_seq_one_letter_code
_entity_poly.pdbx_strand_id
1 'polypeptide(L)'
;MIGKMRGLKRKLAACADEEERLYKQVDARARHLRELGSMQTVDDVKYQEWSRRRLDRLLVDYLLRHGYSQSAKEMADKKNMRELVDIETFESMNKIHKSLEDGSVAEALAWCNENKKELRKMDSNLEFMLRYQQYIELVRSQQTPKLVEAISHAKKHLIPHRDAYPHEVNRAAGLLAFPPDRVAAALSSFSSSSSSSHSSSSVSCREYEKLGNLYSPSRWGTLASLFVEAHNNLLGLPSSPLLHIALSSGLSALKTPACHSSSGSSSSSKNGSSGEEKTTSHGGSSVCPVCSTELNELARAVPYAHHSKSHVEHDLMLLPNGRVYGRERLVEYAAKSGLPASVVKDLVTGDMYPQELLKKV
;
A
#
# COMPACT_ATOMS: atom_id res chain seq x y z
N MET A 1 -10.28 22.78 44.71
CA MET A 1 -9.16 21.83 44.51
C MET A 1 -9.61 20.38 44.26
N ILE A 2 -10.61 19.86 44.99
CA ILE A 2 -11.12 18.47 44.85
C ILE A 2 -11.56 18.12 43.42
N GLY A 3 -12.24 19.03 42.70
CA GLY A 3 -12.65 18.79 41.31
C GLY A 3 -11.47 18.60 40.34
N LYS A 4 -10.38 19.35 40.52
CA LYS A 4 -9.14 19.19 39.74
C LYS A 4 -8.46 17.85 40.04
N MET A 5 -8.39 17.44 41.31
CA MET A 5 -7.84 16.13 41.70
C MET A 5 -8.68 14.96 41.16
N ARG A 6 -10.02 15.04 41.21
CA ARG A 6 -10.90 14.03 40.60
C ARG A 6 -10.76 13.98 39.08
N GLY A 7 -10.54 15.11 38.44
CA GLY A 7 -10.23 15.19 37.01
C GLY A 7 -8.90 14.52 36.67
N LEU A 8 -7.85 14.80 37.45
CA LEU A 8 -6.54 14.18 37.27
C LEU A 8 -6.60 12.66 37.50
N LYS A 9 -7.29 12.19 38.55
CA LYS A 9 -7.48 10.76 38.83
C LYS A 9 -8.12 10.03 37.64
N ARG A 10 -9.16 10.62 37.03
CA ARG A 10 -9.81 10.03 35.84
C ARG A 10 -8.87 9.97 34.63
N LYS A 11 -8.07 11.01 34.39
CA LYS A 11 -7.08 11.01 33.30
C LYS A 11 -5.99 9.96 33.52
N LEU A 12 -5.49 9.85 34.76
CA LEU A 12 -4.50 8.83 35.11
C LEU A 12 -5.04 7.41 34.95
N ALA A 13 -6.29 7.16 35.34
CA ALA A 13 -6.94 5.87 35.11
C ALA A 13 -7.03 5.54 33.63
N ALA A 14 -7.50 6.48 32.80
CA ALA A 14 -7.57 6.28 31.34
C ALA A 14 -6.19 6.03 30.71
N CYS A 15 -5.14 6.72 31.18
CA CYS A 15 -3.77 6.46 30.73
C CYS A 15 -3.29 5.06 31.15
N ALA A 16 -3.61 4.61 32.36
CA ALA A 16 -3.23 3.29 32.85
C ALA A 16 -3.95 2.17 32.09
N ASP A 17 -5.24 2.33 31.81
CA ASP A 17 -6.03 1.37 31.02
C ASP A 17 -5.46 1.23 29.59
N GLU A 18 -5.08 2.37 28.99
CA GLU A 18 -4.46 2.41 27.66
C GLU A 18 -3.06 1.76 27.67
N GLU A 19 -2.25 2.04 28.69
CA GLU A 19 -0.94 1.43 28.87
C GLU A 19 -1.05 -0.11 29.02
N GLU A 20 -2.00 -0.59 29.83
CA GLU A 20 -2.26 -2.03 29.99
C GLU A 20 -2.68 -2.68 28.67
N ARG A 21 -3.55 -2.01 27.90
CA ARG A 21 -3.97 -2.47 26.56
C ARG A 21 -2.77 -2.60 25.62
N LEU A 22 -1.89 -1.61 25.59
CA LEU A 22 -0.68 -1.62 24.76
C LEU A 22 0.27 -2.74 25.18
N TYR A 23 0.49 -2.96 26.48
CA TYR A 23 1.32 -4.08 26.95
C TYR A 23 0.77 -5.44 26.53
N LYS A 24 -0.56 -5.65 26.64
CA LYS A 24 -1.20 -6.90 26.17
C LYS A 24 -0.96 -7.14 24.69
N GLN A 25 -1.11 -6.11 23.85
CA GLN A 25 -0.84 -6.21 22.41
C GLN A 25 0.63 -6.53 22.12
N VAL A 26 1.57 -5.84 22.78
CA VAL A 26 3.01 -6.05 22.59
C VAL A 26 3.39 -7.47 23.01
N ASP A 27 2.91 -7.93 24.15
CA ASP A 27 3.19 -9.28 24.66
C ASP A 27 2.58 -10.37 23.76
N ALA A 28 1.34 -10.20 23.28
CA ALA A 28 0.72 -11.09 22.31
C ALA A 28 1.51 -11.18 21.00
N ARG A 29 1.96 -10.04 20.47
CA ARG A 29 2.77 -9.99 19.24
C ARG A 29 4.16 -10.62 19.44
N ALA A 30 4.81 -10.34 20.57
CA ALA A 30 6.11 -10.92 20.90
C ALA A 30 6.03 -12.44 21.06
N ARG A 31 4.97 -12.95 21.72
CA ARG A 31 4.69 -14.39 21.83
C ARG A 31 4.50 -15.02 20.45
N HIS A 32 3.66 -14.42 19.61
CA HIS A 32 3.40 -14.92 18.27
C HIS A 32 4.66 -14.96 17.39
N LEU A 33 5.57 -14.00 17.54
CA LEU A 33 6.87 -14.03 16.87
C LEU A 33 7.80 -15.10 17.45
N ARG A 34 7.80 -15.31 18.77
CA ARG A 34 8.62 -16.32 19.44
C ARG A 34 8.19 -17.74 19.06
N GLU A 35 6.89 -17.97 18.85
CA GLU A 35 6.36 -19.25 18.35
C GLU A 35 7.05 -19.65 17.04
N LEU A 36 7.21 -18.72 16.10
CA LEU A 36 7.91 -18.98 14.85
C LEU A 36 9.35 -19.43 15.07
N GLY A 37 10.07 -18.80 16.01
CA GLY A 37 11.46 -19.16 16.33
C GLY A 37 11.62 -20.54 16.98
N SER A 38 10.53 -21.13 17.49
CA SER A 38 10.54 -22.49 18.02
C SER A 38 10.37 -23.57 16.94
N MET A 39 9.94 -23.19 15.74
CA MET A 39 9.69 -24.09 14.62
C MET A 39 10.96 -24.22 13.77
N GLN A 40 11.37 -25.45 13.45
CA GLN A 40 12.60 -25.72 12.71
C GLN A 40 12.36 -25.93 11.20
N THR A 41 11.16 -26.35 10.82
CA THR A 41 10.82 -26.68 9.42
C THR A 41 9.42 -26.18 9.05
N VAL A 42 9.20 -25.98 7.75
CA VAL A 42 7.92 -25.55 7.17
C VAL A 42 6.87 -26.67 7.19
N ASP A 43 7.34 -27.92 7.30
CA ASP A 43 6.50 -29.12 7.38
C ASP A 43 5.97 -29.39 8.79
N ASP A 44 6.38 -28.59 9.79
CA ASP A 44 5.83 -28.67 11.14
C ASP A 44 4.33 -28.32 11.15
N VAL A 45 3.52 -29.15 11.81
CA VAL A 45 2.08 -28.89 12.01
C VAL A 45 1.87 -27.54 12.69
N LYS A 46 2.75 -27.18 13.64
CA LYS A 46 2.71 -25.88 14.33
C LYS A 46 2.95 -24.72 13.37
N TYR A 47 3.80 -24.91 12.36
CA TYR A 47 4.03 -23.89 11.33
C TYR A 47 2.78 -23.67 10.48
N GLN A 48 2.05 -24.73 10.13
CA GLN A 48 0.80 -24.60 9.37
C GLN A 48 -0.26 -23.79 10.13
N GLU A 49 -0.43 -24.06 11.42
CA GLU A 49 -1.35 -23.30 12.28
C GLU A 49 -0.93 -21.83 12.42
N TRP A 50 0.36 -21.60 12.68
CA TRP A 50 0.93 -20.26 12.78
C TRP A 50 0.78 -19.47 11.47
N SER A 51 1.04 -20.11 10.33
CA SER A 51 0.92 -19.53 8.99
C SER A 51 -0.53 -19.13 8.68
N ARG A 52 -1.51 -19.96 9.04
CA ARG A 52 -2.94 -19.61 8.94
C ARG A 52 -3.30 -18.41 9.82
N ARG A 53 -2.83 -18.39 11.07
CA ARG A 53 -3.04 -17.25 11.98
C ARG A 53 -2.40 -15.96 11.44
N ARG A 54 -1.22 -16.07 10.80
CA ARG A 54 -0.58 -14.94 10.11
C ARG A 54 -1.44 -14.44 8.95
N LEU A 55 -1.94 -15.33 8.08
CA LEU A 55 -2.81 -14.95 6.97
C LEU A 55 -4.08 -14.24 7.47
N ASP A 56 -4.70 -14.76 8.52
CA ASP A 56 -5.87 -14.14 9.13
C ASP A 56 -5.58 -12.72 9.60
N ARG A 57 -4.40 -12.47 10.16
CA ARG A 57 -3.96 -11.13 10.55
C ARG A 57 -3.82 -10.20 9.36
N LEU A 58 -3.29 -10.69 8.24
CA LEU A 58 -3.19 -9.91 7.00
C LEU A 58 -4.57 -9.61 6.40
N LEU A 59 -5.52 -10.53 6.51
CA LEU A 59 -6.90 -10.32 6.06
C LEU A 59 -7.61 -9.28 6.91
N VAL A 60 -7.46 -9.34 8.24
CA VAL A 60 -8.05 -8.33 9.14
C VAL A 60 -7.46 -6.95 8.87
N ASP A 61 -6.13 -6.81 8.71
CA ASP A 61 -5.48 -5.54 8.31
C ASP A 61 -6.02 -5.02 6.97
N TYR A 62 -6.15 -5.88 5.96
CA TYR A 62 -6.73 -5.51 4.67
C TYR A 62 -8.17 -5.01 4.81
N LEU A 63 -9.03 -5.74 5.53
CA LEU A 63 -10.42 -5.36 5.75
C LEU A 63 -10.53 -4.00 6.45
N LEU A 64 -9.72 -3.78 7.49
CA LEU A 64 -9.67 -2.51 8.23
C LEU A 64 -9.27 -1.34 7.34
N ARG A 65 -8.23 -1.50 6.50
CA ARG A 65 -7.75 -0.45 5.59
C ARG A 65 -8.75 -0.07 4.50
N HIS A 66 -9.63 -0.99 4.11
CA HIS A 66 -10.67 -0.76 3.12
C HIS A 66 -12.04 -0.36 3.72
N GLY A 67 -12.09 -0.08 5.03
CA GLY A 67 -13.32 0.38 5.69
C GLY A 67 -14.28 -0.74 6.13
N TYR A 68 -13.95 -2.01 5.91
CA TYR A 68 -14.75 -3.17 6.31
C TYR A 68 -14.60 -3.51 7.80
N SER A 69 -14.79 -2.52 8.66
CA SER A 69 -14.47 -2.58 10.09
C SER A 69 -15.31 -3.63 10.84
N GLN A 70 -16.59 -3.80 10.47
CA GLN A 70 -17.47 -4.77 11.10
C GLN A 70 -17.02 -6.22 10.82
N SER A 71 -16.72 -6.53 9.56
CA SER A 71 -16.23 -7.86 9.17
C SER A 71 -14.85 -8.15 9.78
N ALA A 72 -13.98 -7.15 9.85
CA ALA A 72 -12.69 -7.25 10.52
C ALA A 72 -12.83 -7.58 12.01
N LYS A 73 -13.73 -6.88 12.72
CA LYS A 73 -14.05 -7.15 14.14
C LYS A 73 -14.57 -8.56 14.34
N GLU A 74 -15.59 -8.95 13.60
CA GLU A 74 -16.21 -10.27 13.74
C GLU A 74 -15.21 -11.41 13.47
N MET A 75 -14.33 -11.24 12.48
CA MET A 75 -13.23 -12.17 12.23
C MET A 75 -12.22 -12.20 13.38
N ALA A 76 -11.83 -11.03 13.90
CA ALA A 76 -10.87 -10.93 14.99
C ALA A 76 -11.39 -11.59 16.29
N ASP A 77 -12.70 -11.50 16.52
CA ASP A 77 -13.40 -12.07 17.67
C ASP A 77 -13.46 -13.59 17.55
N LYS A 78 -13.98 -14.09 16.42
CA LYS A 78 -14.13 -15.52 16.15
C LYS A 78 -12.80 -16.26 16.20
N LYS A 79 -11.70 -15.59 15.81
CA LYS A 79 -10.35 -16.17 15.75
C LYS A 79 -9.48 -15.81 16.95
N ASN A 80 -10.02 -15.12 17.97
CA ASN A 80 -9.30 -14.73 19.19
C ASN A 80 -7.96 -14.03 18.90
N MET A 81 -8.02 -12.99 18.07
CA MET A 81 -6.84 -12.29 17.55
C MET A 81 -6.91 -10.77 17.67
N ARG A 82 -7.84 -10.22 18.48
CA ARG A 82 -7.96 -8.79 18.77
C ARG A 82 -6.63 -8.14 19.21
N GLU A 83 -5.83 -8.85 20.00
CA GLU A 83 -4.53 -8.34 20.48
C GLU A 83 -3.44 -8.30 19.39
N LEU A 84 -3.66 -8.98 18.26
CA LEU A 84 -2.73 -9.05 17.14
C LEU A 84 -3.05 -8.06 16.02
N VAL A 85 -4.14 -7.29 16.13
CA VAL A 85 -4.62 -6.38 15.08
C VAL A 85 -4.97 -5.00 15.66
N ASP A 86 -4.82 -3.96 14.85
CA ASP A 86 -4.98 -2.56 15.27
C ASP A 86 -6.38 -2.00 14.94
N ILE A 87 -7.44 -2.64 15.45
CA ILE A 87 -8.84 -2.33 15.09
C ILE A 87 -9.17 -0.85 15.35
N GLU A 88 -8.95 -0.39 16.59
CA GLU A 88 -9.34 0.97 17.01
C GLU A 88 -8.60 2.06 16.22
N THR A 89 -7.33 1.80 15.86
CA THR A 89 -6.51 2.71 15.05
C THR A 89 -7.13 2.92 13.68
N PHE A 90 -7.47 1.83 12.97
CA PHE A 90 -8.07 1.92 11.65
C PHE A 90 -9.52 2.39 11.68
N GLU A 91 -10.29 2.11 12.74
CA GLU A 91 -11.64 2.66 12.88
C GLU A 91 -11.64 4.18 13.04
N SER A 92 -10.72 4.70 13.86
CA SER A 92 -10.53 6.14 14.00
C SER A 92 -10.12 6.78 12.68
N MET A 93 -9.19 6.15 11.96
CA MET A 93 -8.78 6.57 10.61
C MET A 93 -9.97 6.57 9.63
N ASN A 94 -10.74 5.49 9.56
CA ASN A 94 -11.88 5.35 8.66
C ASN A 94 -12.99 6.36 8.95
N LYS A 95 -13.22 6.68 10.23
CA LYS A 95 -14.16 7.74 10.64
C LYS A 95 -13.76 9.08 10.05
N ILE A 96 -12.48 9.45 10.16
CA ILE A 96 -11.97 10.71 9.62
C ILE A 96 -11.96 10.71 8.09
N HIS A 97 -11.55 9.60 7.47
CA HIS A 97 -11.59 9.41 6.02
C HIS A 97 -13.00 9.64 5.47
N LYS A 98 -14.00 8.98 6.05
CA LYS A 98 -15.40 9.13 5.65
C LYS A 98 -15.92 10.55 5.89
N SER A 99 -15.58 11.17 7.01
CA SER A 99 -15.93 12.58 7.27
C SER A 99 -15.39 13.52 6.18
N LEU A 100 -14.18 13.25 5.66
CA LEU A 100 -13.60 14.03 4.56
C LEU A 100 -14.34 13.77 3.25
N GLU A 101 -14.68 12.52 2.93
CA GLU A 101 -15.49 12.20 1.73
C GLU A 101 -16.89 12.82 1.80
N ASP A 102 -17.47 12.92 2.99
CA ASP A 102 -18.76 13.57 3.26
C ASP A 102 -18.66 15.11 3.29
N GLY A 103 -17.48 15.69 3.05
CA GLY A 103 -17.28 17.13 2.92
C GLY A 103 -17.00 17.88 4.23
N SER A 104 -16.55 17.19 5.27
CA SER A 104 -16.26 17.77 6.59
C SER A 104 -14.81 17.60 7.00
N VAL A 105 -14.13 18.74 7.23
CA VAL A 105 -12.73 18.80 7.70
C VAL A 105 -12.59 18.77 9.24
N ALA A 106 -13.69 18.79 9.99
CA ALA A 106 -13.65 19.05 11.43
C ALA A 106 -12.86 17.99 12.22
N GLU A 107 -13.15 16.71 11.98
CA GLU A 107 -12.49 15.57 12.64
C GLU A 107 -11.00 15.50 12.22
N ALA A 108 -10.70 15.73 10.94
CA ALA A 108 -9.32 15.74 10.43
C ALA A 108 -8.48 16.86 11.04
N LEU A 109 -9.05 18.04 11.23
CA LEU A 109 -8.36 19.17 11.87
C LEU A 109 -8.18 18.96 13.37
N ALA A 110 -9.13 18.31 14.05
CA ALA A 110 -8.97 17.90 15.45
C ALA A 110 -7.79 16.93 15.59
N TRP A 111 -7.72 15.91 14.72
CA TRP A 111 -6.60 14.98 14.66
C TRP A 111 -5.26 15.68 14.36
N CYS A 112 -5.25 16.67 13.45
CA CYS A 112 -4.04 17.46 13.19
C CYS A 112 -3.57 18.22 14.44
N ASN A 113 -4.50 18.75 15.23
CA ASN A 113 -4.17 19.48 16.45
C ASN A 113 -3.61 18.55 17.55
N GLU A 114 -4.16 17.34 17.67
CA GLU A 114 -3.67 16.31 18.59
C GLU A 114 -2.25 15.85 18.23
N ASN A 115 -1.96 15.72 16.93
CA ASN A 115 -0.68 15.20 16.41
C ASN A 115 0.28 16.28 15.92
N LYS A 116 0.03 17.55 16.27
CA LYS A 116 0.70 18.73 15.70
C LYS A 116 2.23 18.70 15.75
N LYS A 117 2.80 18.20 16.85
CA LYS A 117 4.26 18.14 17.02
C LYS A 117 4.91 17.16 16.05
N GLU A 118 4.29 16.00 15.88
CA GLU A 118 4.81 14.95 15.00
C GLU A 118 4.58 15.31 13.53
N LEU A 119 3.42 15.87 13.19
CA LEU A 119 3.13 16.37 11.83
C LEU A 119 4.12 17.46 11.39
N ARG A 120 4.61 18.30 12.30
CA ARG A 120 5.66 19.28 12.02
C ARG A 120 7.02 18.65 11.77
N LYS A 121 7.37 17.57 12.49
CA LYS A 121 8.63 16.85 12.25
C LYS A 121 8.64 16.16 10.89
N MET A 122 7.47 15.70 10.44
CA MET A 122 7.27 15.07 9.14
C MET A 122 7.12 16.07 7.99
N ASP A 123 7.15 17.38 8.27
CA ASP A 123 6.86 18.46 7.32
C ASP A 123 5.55 18.25 6.53
N SER A 124 4.51 17.79 7.22
CA SER A 124 3.22 17.46 6.59
C SER A 124 2.46 18.73 6.20
N ASN A 125 2.04 18.81 4.93
CA ASN A 125 1.18 19.88 4.41
C ASN A 125 -0.32 19.69 4.70
N LEU A 126 -0.71 18.62 5.39
CA LEU A 126 -2.12 18.23 5.60
C LEU A 126 -2.95 19.35 6.27
N GLU A 127 -2.45 19.91 7.38
CA GLU A 127 -3.19 20.96 8.12
C GLU A 127 -3.47 22.16 7.20
N PHE A 128 -2.48 22.59 6.41
CA PHE A 128 -2.64 23.68 5.47
C PHE A 128 -3.69 23.35 4.40
N MET A 129 -3.63 22.16 3.80
CA MET A 129 -4.57 21.74 2.76
C MET A 129 -6.02 21.63 3.26
N LEU A 130 -6.22 21.18 4.50
CA LEU A 130 -7.54 21.16 5.14
C LEU A 130 -8.08 22.56 5.41
N ARG A 131 -7.24 23.48 5.92
CA ARG A 131 -7.61 24.89 6.10
C ARG A 131 -7.91 25.57 4.76
N TYR A 132 -7.18 25.21 3.71
CA TYR A 132 -7.44 25.70 2.37
C TYR A 132 -8.80 25.22 1.85
N GLN A 133 -9.17 23.96 2.10
CA GLN A 133 -10.52 23.46 1.79
C GLN A 133 -11.60 24.18 2.59
N GLN A 134 -11.40 24.41 3.89
CA GLN A 134 -12.33 25.17 4.73
C GLN A 134 -12.60 26.57 4.15
N TYR A 135 -11.55 27.24 3.68
CA TYR A 135 -11.66 28.52 3.00
C TYR A 135 -12.46 28.42 1.69
N ILE A 136 -12.17 27.42 0.85
CA ILE A 136 -12.89 27.19 -0.41
C ILE A 136 -14.40 27.06 -0.15
N GLU A 137 -14.80 26.31 0.87
CA GLU A 137 -16.22 26.11 1.21
C GLU A 137 -16.89 27.38 1.76
N LEU A 138 -16.17 28.20 2.53
CA LEU A 138 -16.68 29.51 2.95
C LEU A 138 -16.96 30.41 1.74
N VAL A 139 -16.02 30.46 0.79
CA VAL A 139 -16.16 31.24 -0.45
C VAL A 139 -17.27 30.68 -1.35
N ARG A 140 -17.42 29.35 -1.45
CA ARG A 140 -18.44 28.70 -2.28
C ARG A 140 -19.86 29.20 -1.98
N SER A 141 -20.15 29.53 -0.72
CA SER A 141 -21.48 29.96 -0.27
C SER A 141 -21.97 31.30 -0.83
N GLN A 142 -21.07 32.19 -1.25
CA GLN A 142 -21.35 33.55 -1.76
C GLN A 142 -22.16 34.48 -0.84
N GLN A 143 -22.38 34.09 0.41
CA GLN A 143 -23.07 34.93 1.40
C GLN A 143 -22.08 35.94 1.98
N THR A 144 -22.45 37.23 2.00
CA THR A 144 -21.64 38.31 2.58
C THR A 144 -21.03 37.98 3.94
N PRO A 145 -21.77 37.46 4.95
CA PRO A 145 -21.17 37.12 6.25
C PRO A 145 -20.08 36.05 6.15
N LYS A 146 -20.29 35.02 5.32
CA LYS A 146 -19.32 33.93 5.12
C LYS A 146 -18.10 34.38 4.33
N LEU A 147 -18.22 35.35 3.43
CA LEU A 147 -17.08 35.96 2.73
C LEU A 147 -16.20 36.77 3.69
N VAL A 148 -16.79 37.52 4.61
CA VAL A 148 -16.04 38.23 5.66
C VAL A 148 -15.31 37.22 6.55
N GLU A 149 -15.98 36.13 6.93
CA GLU A 149 -15.35 35.02 7.65
C GLU A 149 -14.20 34.39 6.85
N ALA A 150 -14.37 34.16 5.54
CA ALA A 150 -13.34 33.62 4.65
C ALA A 150 -12.09 34.51 4.64
N ILE A 151 -12.26 35.84 4.56
CA ILE A 151 -11.14 36.80 4.60
C ILE A 151 -10.40 36.72 5.94
N SER A 152 -11.14 36.67 7.05
CA SER A 152 -10.55 36.51 8.39
C SER A 152 -9.80 35.19 8.52
N HIS A 153 -10.39 34.10 8.02
CA HIS A 153 -9.80 32.77 7.99
C HIS A 153 -8.51 32.73 7.17
N ALA A 154 -8.52 33.31 5.97
CA ALA A 154 -7.33 33.40 5.11
C ALA A 154 -6.19 34.16 5.80
N LYS A 155 -6.48 35.32 6.41
CA LYS A 155 -5.49 36.11 7.16
C LYS A 155 -4.86 35.31 8.30
N LYS A 156 -5.64 34.47 8.99
CA LYS A 156 -5.17 33.71 10.14
C LYS A 156 -4.43 32.43 9.77
N HIS A 157 -4.87 31.71 8.74
CA HIS A 157 -4.41 30.33 8.48
C HIS A 157 -3.67 30.16 7.16
N LEU A 158 -3.94 30.98 6.14
CA LEU A 158 -3.33 30.84 4.80
C LEU A 158 -2.15 31.78 4.61
N ILE A 159 -2.36 33.09 4.83
CA ILE A 159 -1.33 34.12 4.59
C ILE A 159 -0.01 33.87 5.35
N PRO A 160 0.00 33.39 6.62
CA PRO A 160 1.25 33.09 7.31
C PRO A 160 2.14 32.04 6.62
N HIS A 161 1.57 31.23 5.72
CA HIS A 161 2.28 30.20 4.97
C HIS A 161 2.55 30.62 3.51
N ARG A 162 2.50 31.91 3.18
CA ARG A 162 2.72 32.42 1.82
C ARG A 162 4.08 32.02 1.24
N ASP A 163 5.12 31.96 2.06
CA ASP A 163 6.46 31.60 1.59
C ASP A 163 6.56 30.11 1.25
N ALA A 164 5.83 29.26 1.97
CA ALA A 164 5.79 27.81 1.73
C ALA A 164 4.81 27.43 0.58
N TYR A 165 3.67 28.12 0.48
CA TYR A 165 2.59 27.82 -0.46
C TYR A 165 2.14 29.06 -1.25
N PRO A 166 3.02 29.71 -2.03
CA PRO A 166 2.72 30.97 -2.69
C PRO A 166 1.61 30.82 -3.74
N HIS A 167 1.54 29.68 -4.44
CA HIS A 167 0.53 29.45 -5.48
C HIS A 167 -0.87 29.29 -4.89
N GLU A 168 -1.00 28.54 -3.80
CA GLU A 168 -2.27 28.30 -3.11
C GLU A 168 -2.80 29.59 -2.47
N VAL A 169 -1.92 30.39 -1.85
CA VAL A 169 -2.29 31.68 -1.27
C VAL A 169 -2.72 32.68 -2.36
N ASN A 170 -2.02 32.74 -3.49
CA ASN A 170 -2.43 33.60 -4.61
C ASN A 170 -3.77 33.15 -5.21
N ARG A 171 -3.97 31.83 -5.38
CA ARG A 171 -5.26 31.28 -5.85
C ARG A 171 -6.38 31.55 -4.86
N ALA A 172 -6.11 31.56 -3.55
CA ALA A 172 -7.09 31.92 -2.53
C ALA A 172 -7.71 33.30 -2.79
N ALA A 173 -6.89 34.29 -3.16
CA ALA A 173 -7.36 35.61 -3.55
C ALA A 173 -8.21 35.57 -4.83
N GLY A 174 -7.81 34.76 -5.82
CA GLY A 174 -8.58 34.53 -7.04
C GLY A 174 -9.98 33.95 -6.79
N LEU A 175 -10.11 32.99 -5.86
CA LEU A 175 -11.40 32.37 -5.52
C LEU A 175 -12.43 33.39 -4.99
N LEU A 176 -11.99 34.46 -4.31
CA LEU A 176 -12.92 35.53 -3.86
C LEU A 176 -13.51 36.32 -5.02
N ALA A 177 -12.73 36.55 -6.08
CA ALA A 177 -13.18 37.28 -7.26
C ALA A 177 -13.99 36.39 -8.22
N PHE A 178 -13.70 35.09 -8.24
CA PHE A 178 -14.25 34.12 -9.19
C PHE A 178 -14.96 32.97 -8.46
N PRO A 179 -16.23 33.17 -8.04
CA PRO A 179 -17.06 32.08 -7.52
C PRO A 179 -17.33 30.98 -8.54
N PRO A 180 -17.81 29.81 -8.10
CA PRO A 180 -18.06 28.66 -8.97
C PRO A 180 -18.91 29.00 -10.21
N ASP A 181 -19.97 29.80 -10.05
CA ASP A 181 -20.83 30.19 -11.18
C ASP A 181 -20.10 31.02 -12.23
N ARG A 182 -19.23 31.95 -11.78
CA ARG A 182 -18.42 32.77 -12.71
C ARG A 182 -17.34 31.95 -13.39
N VAL A 183 -16.72 31.01 -12.68
CA VAL A 183 -15.73 30.10 -13.26
C VAL A 183 -16.40 29.21 -14.32
N ALA A 184 -17.58 28.66 -14.03
CA ALA A 184 -18.33 27.85 -14.98
C ALA A 184 -18.74 28.65 -16.23
N ALA A 185 -19.23 29.89 -16.05
CA ALA A 185 -19.57 30.78 -17.16
C ALA A 185 -18.35 31.18 -18.01
N ALA A 186 -17.20 31.42 -17.37
CA ALA A 186 -15.96 31.71 -18.09
C ALA A 186 -15.53 30.50 -18.94
N LEU A 187 -15.51 29.29 -18.37
CA LEU A 187 -15.11 28.07 -19.07
C LEU A 187 -16.04 27.72 -20.25
N SER A 188 -17.35 27.95 -20.12
CA SER A 188 -18.29 27.72 -21.21
C SER A 188 -18.09 28.70 -22.37
N SER A 189 -17.80 29.97 -22.09
CA SER A 189 -17.54 30.99 -23.12
C SER A 189 -16.30 30.69 -23.98
N PHE A 190 -15.28 30.05 -23.41
CA PHE A 190 -14.08 29.62 -24.15
C PHE A 190 -14.34 28.40 -25.03
N SER A 191 -15.13 27.44 -24.55
CA SER A 191 -15.48 26.23 -25.32
C SER A 191 -16.20 26.55 -26.62
N SER A 192 -17.04 27.59 -26.64
CA SER A 192 -17.77 28.05 -27.83
C SER A 192 -16.91 28.82 -28.85
N SER A 193 -15.70 29.23 -28.48
CA SER A 193 -14.83 30.10 -29.29
C SER A 193 -13.70 29.36 -30.02
N SER A 194 -13.72 28.02 -30.00
CA SER A 194 -12.62 27.11 -30.36
C SER A 194 -12.22 27.07 -31.85
N SER A 195 -12.70 27.98 -32.70
CA SER A 195 -12.39 27.98 -34.15
C SER A 195 -11.25 28.92 -34.56
N SER A 196 -10.56 29.60 -33.64
CA SER A 196 -9.41 30.45 -34.02
C SER A 196 -8.23 30.33 -33.05
N SER A 197 -7.14 29.81 -33.60
CA SER A 197 -5.86 29.48 -32.98
C SER A 197 -5.01 30.74 -32.79
N HIS A 198 -5.05 31.37 -31.61
CA HIS A 198 -4.00 32.29 -31.14
C HIS A 198 -3.75 32.09 -29.63
N SER A 199 -2.46 32.10 -29.27
CA SER A 199 -1.85 31.52 -28.06
C SER A 199 -2.23 32.12 -26.70
N SER A 200 -2.81 33.32 -26.64
CA SER A 200 -3.12 34.01 -25.36
C SER A 200 -4.43 33.55 -24.70
N SER A 201 -5.42 33.07 -25.46
CA SER A 201 -6.68 32.54 -24.90
C SER A 201 -6.47 31.24 -24.11
N SER A 202 -5.43 30.48 -24.47
CA SER A 202 -5.07 29.22 -23.82
C SER A 202 -4.61 29.39 -22.37
N VAL A 203 -3.97 30.52 -22.03
CA VAL A 203 -3.42 30.78 -20.69
C VAL A 203 -4.55 31.11 -19.71
N SER A 204 -5.49 31.98 -20.10
CA SER A 204 -6.63 32.35 -19.25
C SER A 204 -7.57 31.17 -19.00
N CYS A 205 -7.86 30.34 -20.02
CA CYS A 205 -8.68 29.14 -19.84
C CYS A 205 -8.06 28.16 -18.83
N ARG A 206 -6.75 27.92 -18.91
CA ARG A 206 -6.03 27.05 -17.97
C ARG A 206 -6.07 27.54 -16.53
N GLU A 207 -6.03 28.84 -16.28
CA GLU A 207 -6.15 29.39 -14.92
C GLU A 207 -7.58 29.23 -14.36
N TYR A 208 -8.61 29.42 -15.20
CA TYR A 208 -10.00 29.12 -14.81
C TYR A 208 -10.23 27.62 -14.56
N GLU A 209 -9.62 26.72 -15.34
CA GLU A 209 -9.68 25.28 -15.08
C GLU A 209 -9.06 24.92 -13.73
N LYS A 210 -7.91 25.51 -13.39
CA LYS A 210 -7.28 25.30 -12.08
C LYS A 210 -8.18 25.78 -10.93
N LEU A 211 -8.81 26.95 -11.08
CA LEU A 211 -9.78 27.47 -10.11
C LEU A 211 -11.02 26.56 -10.01
N GLY A 212 -11.54 26.09 -11.15
CA GLY A 212 -12.69 25.17 -11.20
C GLY A 212 -12.39 23.84 -10.51
N ASN A 213 -11.19 23.29 -10.69
CA ASN A 213 -10.74 22.07 -10.03
C ASN A 213 -10.71 22.20 -8.50
N LEU A 214 -10.50 23.40 -7.95
CA LEU A 214 -10.55 23.62 -6.49
C LEU A 214 -11.97 23.47 -5.93
N TYR A 215 -13.00 23.72 -6.72
CA TYR A 215 -14.41 23.52 -6.34
C TYR A 215 -14.91 22.09 -6.60
N SER A 216 -14.14 21.26 -7.31
CA SER A 216 -14.55 19.90 -7.69
C SER A 216 -14.75 19.00 -6.46
N PRO A 217 -15.82 18.18 -6.42
CA PRO A 217 -16.02 17.20 -5.35
C PRO A 217 -14.88 16.18 -5.23
N SER A 218 -14.18 15.88 -6.33
CA SER A 218 -13.03 14.95 -6.34
C SER A 218 -11.91 15.35 -5.37
N ARG A 219 -11.81 16.64 -5.03
CA ARG A 219 -10.82 17.16 -4.08
C ARG A 219 -10.98 16.57 -2.68
N TRP A 220 -12.21 16.22 -2.27
CA TRP A 220 -12.45 15.55 -0.99
C TRP A 220 -11.78 14.17 -0.93
N GLY A 221 -11.83 13.41 -2.02
CA GLY A 221 -11.10 12.14 -2.14
C GLY A 221 -9.58 12.32 -2.10
N THR A 222 -9.06 13.41 -2.69
CA THR A 222 -7.63 13.76 -2.58
C THR A 222 -7.24 14.09 -1.14
N LEU A 223 -8.06 14.85 -0.42
CA LEU A 223 -7.81 15.18 0.99
C LEU A 223 -7.90 13.96 1.90
N ALA A 224 -8.86 13.06 1.64
CA ALA A 224 -8.99 11.80 2.34
C ALA A 224 -7.74 10.92 2.13
N SER A 225 -7.25 10.84 0.90
CA SER A 225 -6.00 10.11 0.57
C SER A 225 -4.78 10.74 1.25
N LEU A 226 -4.66 12.08 1.22
CA LEU A 226 -3.58 12.81 1.90
C LEU A 226 -3.60 12.58 3.42
N PHE A 227 -4.80 12.53 4.01
CA PHE A 227 -4.96 12.20 5.43
C PHE A 227 -4.50 10.77 5.73
N VAL A 228 -4.91 9.78 4.94
CA VAL A 228 -4.48 8.38 5.12
C VAL A 228 -2.97 8.24 4.98
N GLU A 229 -2.35 8.94 4.02
CA GLU A 229 -0.90 8.97 3.87
C GLU A 229 -0.22 9.55 5.11
N ALA A 230 -0.67 10.72 5.58
CA ALA A 230 -0.12 11.34 6.80
C ALA A 230 -0.32 10.46 8.03
N HIS A 231 -1.48 9.82 8.17
CA HIS A 231 -1.79 8.87 9.24
C HIS A 231 -0.85 7.67 9.22
N ASN A 232 -0.68 7.03 8.06
CA ASN A 232 0.20 5.87 7.92
C ASN A 232 1.66 6.25 8.21
N ASN A 233 2.13 7.38 7.67
CA ASN A 233 3.50 7.85 7.90
C ASN A 233 3.75 8.17 9.38
N LEU A 234 2.77 8.77 10.06
CA LEU A 234 2.86 9.08 11.49
C LEU A 234 3.03 7.81 12.34
N LEU A 235 2.32 6.74 11.98
CA LEU A 235 2.33 5.47 12.72
C LEU A 235 3.37 4.47 12.20
N GLY A 236 4.16 4.82 11.18
CA GLY A 236 5.11 3.90 10.55
C GLY A 236 4.43 2.72 9.85
N LEU A 237 3.18 2.88 9.43
CA LEU A 237 2.42 1.86 8.70
C LEU A 237 2.73 1.93 7.20
N PRO A 238 2.79 0.79 6.50
CA PRO A 238 2.92 0.80 5.05
C PRO A 238 1.66 1.40 4.39
N SER A 239 1.86 2.09 3.26
CA SER A 239 0.76 2.67 2.47
C SER A 239 -0.11 1.61 1.80
N SER A 240 0.47 0.45 1.48
CA SER A 240 -0.23 -0.71 0.93
C SER A 240 -0.52 -1.76 2.01
N PRO A 241 -1.67 -2.46 1.97
CA PRO A 241 -1.95 -3.56 2.87
C PRO A 241 -0.86 -4.64 2.82
N LEU A 242 -0.53 -5.23 3.97
CA LEU A 242 0.53 -6.25 4.06
C LEU A 242 0.19 -7.52 3.25
N LEU A 243 -1.10 -7.78 3.04
CA LEU A 243 -1.59 -8.86 2.18
C LEU A 243 -1.11 -8.70 0.72
N HIS A 244 -1.11 -7.48 0.18
CA HIS A 244 -0.64 -7.22 -1.19
C HIS A 244 0.84 -7.50 -1.34
N ILE A 245 1.64 -7.11 -0.34
CA ILE A 245 3.08 -7.36 -0.32
C ILE A 245 3.36 -8.87 -0.26
N ALA A 246 2.68 -9.58 0.65
CA ALA A 246 2.82 -11.03 0.79
C ALA A 246 2.42 -11.76 -0.50
N LEU A 247 1.28 -11.38 -1.10
CA LEU A 247 0.80 -11.99 -2.33
C LEU A 247 1.70 -11.69 -3.52
N SER A 248 2.11 -10.44 -3.72
CA SER A 248 3.02 -10.04 -4.81
C SER A 248 4.36 -10.78 -4.71
N SER A 249 4.94 -10.85 -3.51
CA SER A 249 6.20 -11.55 -3.29
C SER A 249 6.06 -13.07 -3.52
N GLY A 250 4.99 -13.70 -3.02
CA GLY A 250 4.71 -15.12 -3.22
C GLY A 250 4.45 -15.48 -4.69
N LEU A 251 3.63 -14.69 -5.39
CA LEU A 251 3.37 -14.90 -6.82
C LEU A 251 4.64 -14.71 -7.65
N SER A 252 5.46 -13.70 -7.35
CA SER A 252 6.75 -13.49 -8.05
C SER A 252 7.71 -14.66 -7.85
N ALA A 253 7.71 -15.28 -6.67
CA ALA A 253 8.56 -16.43 -6.36
C ALA A 253 8.12 -17.73 -7.06
N LEU A 254 6.83 -17.85 -7.37
CA LEU A 254 6.25 -19.07 -7.98
C LEU A 254 6.03 -18.94 -9.49
N LYS A 255 5.86 -17.73 -10.02
CA LYS A 255 5.57 -17.48 -11.42
C LYS A 255 6.79 -17.81 -12.28
N THR A 256 6.70 -18.86 -13.08
CA THR A 256 7.74 -19.22 -14.06
C THR A 256 7.25 -18.98 -15.49
N PRO A 257 8.14 -18.93 -16.50
CA PRO A 257 7.72 -18.85 -17.90
C PRO A 257 6.77 -19.97 -18.35
N ALA A 258 6.80 -21.14 -17.69
CA ALA A 258 5.86 -22.24 -17.92
C ALA A 258 4.41 -21.91 -17.50
N CYS A 259 4.20 -20.90 -16.64
CA CYS A 259 2.85 -20.48 -16.24
C CYS A 259 2.08 -19.75 -17.36
N HIS A 260 2.76 -19.33 -18.44
CA HIS A 260 2.18 -18.61 -19.59
C HIS A 260 2.20 -19.43 -20.88
N SER A 261 2.62 -20.70 -20.85
CA SER A 261 2.42 -21.60 -21.99
C SER A 261 0.93 -21.86 -22.14
N SER A 262 0.33 -21.26 -23.16
CA SER A 262 -1.09 -21.34 -23.52
C SER A 262 -1.54 -22.74 -24.01
N SER A 263 -0.96 -23.81 -23.48
CA SER A 263 -1.35 -25.19 -23.74
C SER A 263 -2.02 -25.80 -22.51
N GLY A 264 -3.35 -25.75 -22.47
CA GLY A 264 -4.15 -26.71 -21.70
C GLY A 264 -5.08 -26.16 -20.62
N SER A 265 -6.03 -25.27 -20.98
CA SER A 265 -7.31 -25.14 -20.23
C SER A 265 -8.47 -24.72 -21.14
N SER A 266 -8.45 -25.17 -22.39
CA SER A 266 -9.56 -25.03 -23.34
C SER A 266 -9.77 -26.34 -24.11
N SER A 267 -9.86 -27.46 -23.39
CA SER A 267 -10.51 -28.67 -23.91
C SER A 267 -11.84 -28.86 -23.18
N SER A 268 -12.82 -28.06 -23.56
CA SER A 268 -14.22 -28.46 -23.50
C SER A 268 -14.41 -29.64 -24.46
N SER A 269 -14.13 -30.86 -24.00
CA SER A 269 -14.47 -32.07 -24.75
C SER A 269 -15.97 -32.29 -24.68
N LYS A 270 -16.70 -31.70 -25.63
CA LYS A 270 -17.84 -32.40 -26.23
C LYS A 270 -17.25 -33.43 -27.19
N ASN A 271 -17.29 -34.70 -26.79
CA ASN A 271 -17.67 -35.81 -27.66
C ASN A 271 -17.78 -37.08 -26.82
N GLY A 272 -18.96 -37.69 -26.85
CA GLY A 272 -19.21 -38.98 -26.24
C GLY A 272 -18.68 -40.12 -27.11
N SER A 273 -18.24 -41.20 -26.47
CA SER A 273 -18.86 -42.53 -26.56
C SER A 273 -18.06 -43.53 -25.71
N SER A 274 -18.80 -44.34 -24.95
CA SER A 274 -18.51 -45.73 -24.56
C SER A 274 -17.10 -46.11 -24.05
N GLY A 275 -17.05 -46.39 -22.75
CA GLY A 275 -16.48 -47.62 -22.17
C GLY A 275 -15.08 -48.05 -22.56
N GLU A 276 -14.12 -47.87 -21.65
CA GLU A 276 -13.24 -48.93 -21.15
C GLU A 276 -12.30 -48.35 -20.08
N GLU A 277 -12.38 -48.88 -18.86
CA GLU A 277 -11.42 -48.64 -17.80
C GLU A 277 -10.05 -49.18 -18.23
N LYS A 278 -9.16 -48.30 -18.67
CA LYS A 278 -7.74 -48.58 -18.77
C LYS A 278 -6.98 -47.69 -17.81
N THR A 279 -6.71 -48.27 -16.64
CA THR A 279 -5.66 -47.89 -15.70
C THR A 279 -4.34 -47.75 -16.44
N THR A 280 -3.97 -46.51 -16.80
CA THR A 280 -2.61 -46.17 -17.25
C THR A 280 -2.13 -44.94 -16.49
N SER A 281 -1.28 -45.23 -15.52
CA SER A 281 -0.37 -44.31 -14.84
C SER A 281 0.21 -43.24 -15.77
N HIS A 282 -0.21 -41.99 -15.59
CA HIS A 282 0.48 -40.81 -16.12
C HIS A 282 0.73 -39.85 -14.97
N GLY A 283 2.01 -39.71 -14.62
CA GLY A 283 2.50 -38.97 -13.46
C GLY A 283 2.12 -37.48 -13.48
N GLY A 284 1.54 -37.05 -12.35
CA GLY A 284 1.65 -35.70 -11.78
C GLY A 284 1.48 -34.51 -12.73
N SER A 285 0.25 -34.20 -13.13
CA SER A 285 -0.07 -32.79 -13.36
C SER A 285 -0.06 -32.08 -12.00
N SER A 286 1.12 -31.59 -11.59
CA SER A 286 1.21 -30.68 -10.47
C SER A 286 0.33 -29.47 -10.80
N VAL A 287 -0.84 -29.37 -10.17
CA VAL A 287 -1.73 -28.21 -10.31
C VAL A 287 -0.92 -27.00 -9.88
N CYS A 288 -0.49 -26.20 -10.85
CA CYS A 288 0.31 -25.01 -10.58
C CYS A 288 -0.61 -23.99 -9.86
N PRO A 289 -0.30 -23.59 -8.62
CA PRO A 289 -1.15 -22.67 -7.87
C PRO A 289 -1.23 -21.30 -8.56
N VAL A 290 -0.18 -20.86 -9.24
CA VAL A 290 -0.17 -19.59 -10.00
C VAL A 290 -1.04 -19.65 -11.25
N CYS A 291 -1.28 -20.83 -11.81
CA CYS A 291 -2.11 -21.00 -13.01
C CYS A 291 -3.60 -21.16 -12.68
N SER A 292 -4.00 -21.09 -11.40
CA SER A 292 -5.43 -20.99 -11.05
C SER A 292 -6.03 -19.73 -11.67
N THR A 293 -7.32 -19.74 -11.97
CA THR A 293 -8.02 -18.63 -12.63
C THR A 293 -7.82 -17.29 -11.91
N GLU A 294 -7.94 -17.30 -10.59
CA GLU A 294 -7.85 -16.12 -9.73
C GLU A 294 -6.40 -15.63 -9.59
N LEU A 295 -5.46 -16.55 -9.36
CA LEU A 295 -4.06 -16.21 -9.12
C LEU A 295 -3.32 -15.88 -10.42
N ASN A 296 -3.73 -16.44 -11.57
CA ASN A 296 -3.14 -16.13 -12.86
C ASN A 296 -3.34 -14.66 -13.23
N GLU A 297 -4.55 -14.14 -13.01
CA GLU A 297 -4.86 -12.73 -13.28
C GLU A 297 -4.03 -11.80 -12.39
N LEU A 298 -3.97 -12.09 -11.09
CA LEU A 298 -3.16 -11.32 -10.13
C LEU A 298 -1.66 -11.43 -10.43
N ALA A 299 -1.20 -12.56 -10.95
CA ALA A 299 0.20 -12.78 -11.31
C ALA A 299 0.61 -12.15 -12.65
N ARG A 300 -0.28 -11.54 -13.44
CA ARG A 300 0.10 -10.99 -14.76
C ARG A 300 1.17 -9.90 -14.64
N ALA A 301 0.99 -8.98 -13.71
CA ALA A 301 1.85 -7.80 -13.55
C ALA A 301 3.14 -8.05 -12.74
N VAL A 302 3.29 -9.23 -12.10
CA VAL A 302 4.48 -9.53 -11.30
C VAL A 302 5.61 -10.15 -12.14
N PRO A 303 6.90 -9.95 -11.79
CA PRO A 303 8.02 -10.52 -12.52
C PRO A 303 8.04 -12.06 -12.46
N TYR A 304 8.77 -12.68 -13.39
CA TYR A 304 9.05 -14.11 -13.36
C TYR A 304 10.13 -14.42 -12.31
N ALA A 305 9.96 -15.54 -11.61
CA ALA A 305 10.99 -16.12 -10.78
C ALA A 305 12.23 -16.43 -11.63
N HIS A 306 13.41 -15.99 -11.16
CA HIS A 306 14.68 -16.28 -11.80
C HIS A 306 15.15 -17.74 -11.60
N HIS A 307 14.44 -18.53 -10.78
CA HIS A 307 14.79 -19.90 -10.45
C HIS A 307 13.56 -20.80 -10.59
N SER A 308 13.71 -21.91 -11.32
CA SER A 308 12.67 -22.95 -11.45
C SER A 308 12.77 -24.02 -10.36
N LYS A 309 13.82 -23.98 -9.53
CA LYS A 309 14.05 -24.86 -8.38
C LYS A 309 14.44 -24.00 -7.18
N SER A 310 13.73 -24.15 -6.07
CA SER A 310 14.08 -23.56 -4.78
C SER A 310 15.27 -24.31 -4.18
N HIS A 311 16.46 -24.12 -4.74
CA HIS A 311 17.70 -24.63 -4.19
C HIS A 311 18.76 -23.55 -4.30
N VAL A 312 19.09 -22.97 -3.14
CA VAL A 312 20.26 -22.10 -2.99
C VAL A 312 21.36 -23.00 -2.46
N GLU A 313 22.29 -23.39 -3.33
CA GLU A 313 23.49 -24.14 -2.96
C GLU A 313 24.26 -23.29 -1.91
N HIS A 314 24.81 -23.89 -0.86
CA HIS A 314 25.40 -23.16 0.29
C HIS A 314 26.82 -22.67 0.02
N ASP A 315 27.36 -23.02 -1.13
CA ASP A 315 28.73 -22.89 -1.57
C ASP A 315 28.82 -22.14 -2.91
N LEU A 316 28.02 -21.09 -3.08
CA LEU A 316 27.93 -20.31 -4.32
C LEU A 316 29.26 -19.64 -4.69
N MET A 317 29.64 -19.81 -5.95
CA MET A 317 30.79 -19.20 -6.60
C MET A 317 30.35 -18.42 -7.84
N LEU A 318 30.82 -17.19 -7.94
CA LEU A 318 30.61 -16.28 -9.07
C LEU A 318 31.73 -16.46 -10.11
N LEU A 319 31.35 -16.78 -11.34
CA LEU A 319 32.26 -16.83 -12.50
C LEU A 319 32.52 -15.42 -13.04
N PRO A 320 33.64 -15.19 -13.75
CA PRO A 320 33.96 -13.90 -14.38
C PRO A 320 32.91 -13.35 -15.35
N ASN A 321 32.06 -14.22 -15.91
CA ASN A 321 30.95 -13.84 -16.79
C ASN A 321 29.65 -13.46 -16.04
N GLY A 322 29.69 -13.39 -14.71
CA GLY A 322 28.56 -12.96 -13.88
C GLY A 322 27.56 -14.07 -13.51
N ARG A 323 27.80 -15.33 -13.91
CA ARG A 323 26.95 -16.48 -13.55
C ARG A 323 27.38 -17.09 -12.22
N VAL A 324 26.42 -17.63 -11.47
CA VAL A 324 26.62 -18.20 -10.13
C VAL A 324 26.19 -19.66 -10.11
N TYR A 325 27.05 -20.51 -9.56
CA TYR A 325 26.81 -21.95 -9.35
C TYR A 325 27.41 -22.37 -8.01
N GLY A 326 26.95 -23.46 -7.38
CA GLY A 326 27.66 -24.03 -6.23
C GLY A 326 28.98 -24.65 -6.65
N ARG A 327 29.95 -24.57 -5.75
CA ARG A 327 31.31 -25.04 -5.95
C ARG A 327 31.36 -26.54 -6.21
N GLU A 328 30.63 -27.34 -5.45
CA GLU A 328 30.60 -28.80 -5.60
C GLU A 328 30.13 -29.20 -7.00
N ARG A 329 29.10 -28.53 -7.50
CA ARG A 329 28.55 -28.75 -8.83
C ARG A 329 29.52 -28.40 -9.96
N LEU A 330 30.27 -27.30 -9.81
CA LEU A 330 31.33 -26.93 -10.76
C LEU A 330 32.47 -27.95 -10.78
N VAL A 331 32.87 -28.42 -9.60
CA VAL A 331 33.95 -29.43 -9.44
C VAL A 331 33.51 -30.78 -10.02
N GLU A 332 32.31 -31.25 -9.71
CA GLU A 332 31.77 -32.49 -10.28
C GLU A 332 31.68 -32.42 -11.80
N TYR A 333 31.20 -31.30 -12.34
CA TYR A 333 31.05 -31.14 -13.78
C TYR A 333 32.41 -31.07 -14.49
N ALA A 334 33.39 -30.41 -13.88
CA ALA A 334 34.77 -30.40 -14.36
C ALA A 334 35.39 -31.81 -14.35
N ALA A 335 35.21 -32.57 -13.26
CA ALA A 335 35.68 -33.95 -13.15
C ALA A 335 35.03 -34.87 -14.20
N LYS A 336 33.71 -34.76 -14.39
CA LYS A 336 32.96 -35.50 -15.43
C LYS A 336 33.37 -35.11 -16.85
N SER A 337 33.84 -33.88 -17.05
CA SER A 337 34.33 -33.37 -18.33
C SER A 337 35.82 -33.63 -18.57
N GLY A 338 36.50 -34.35 -17.66
CA GLY A 338 37.93 -34.67 -17.78
C GLY A 338 38.86 -33.47 -17.61
N LEU A 339 38.41 -32.41 -16.93
CA LEU A 339 39.17 -31.19 -16.73
C LEU A 339 40.08 -31.28 -15.49
N PRO A 340 41.24 -30.60 -15.50
CA PRO A 340 42.10 -30.53 -14.32
C PRO A 340 41.39 -29.80 -13.17
N ALA A 341 41.71 -30.18 -11.93
CA ALA A 341 41.07 -29.65 -10.72
C ALA A 341 41.19 -28.13 -10.54
N SER A 342 42.10 -27.48 -11.27
CA SER A 342 42.32 -26.03 -11.26
C SER A 342 41.37 -25.24 -12.18
N VAL A 343 40.56 -25.90 -13.01
CA VAL A 343 39.71 -25.24 -14.01
C VAL A 343 38.26 -25.71 -13.87
N VAL A 344 37.34 -24.74 -13.85
CA VAL A 344 35.89 -24.99 -13.90
C VAL A 344 35.32 -24.57 -15.24
N LYS A 345 34.23 -25.23 -15.66
CA LYS A 345 33.54 -24.96 -16.92
C LYS A 345 32.14 -24.42 -16.65
N ASP A 346 31.78 -23.35 -17.34
CA ASP A 346 30.43 -22.80 -17.32
C ASP A 346 29.43 -23.81 -17.92
N LEU A 347 28.36 -24.10 -17.18
CA LEU A 347 27.35 -25.11 -17.56
C LEU A 347 26.45 -24.69 -18.73
N VAL A 348 26.43 -23.40 -19.08
CA VAL A 348 25.56 -22.83 -20.11
C VAL A 348 26.37 -22.36 -21.31
N THR A 349 27.45 -21.60 -21.10
CA THR A 349 28.27 -21.07 -22.21
C THR A 349 29.38 -22.02 -22.61
N GLY A 350 29.81 -22.91 -21.71
CA GLY A 350 30.93 -23.82 -21.94
C GLY A 350 32.31 -23.18 -21.77
N ASP A 351 32.38 -21.91 -21.39
CA ASP A 351 33.64 -21.19 -21.14
C ASP A 351 34.39 -21.77 -19.94
N MET A 352 35.71 -21.66 -19.96
CA MET A 352 36.58 -22.27 -18.94
C MET A 352 37.26 -21.18 -18.12
N TYR A 353 37.20 -21.31 -16.80
CA TYR A 353 37.75 -20.34 -15.86
C TYR A 353 38.65 -21.03 -14.84
N PRO A 354 39.83 -20.45 -14.52
CA PRO A 354 40.62 -20.87 -13.37
C PRO A 354 39.82 -20.76 -12.07
N GLN A 355 39.95 -21.74 -11.19
CA GLN A 355 39.23 -21.78 -9.91
C GLN A 355 39.59 -20.59 -9.01
N GLU A 356 40.79 -20.04 -9.16
CA GLU A 356 41.28 -18.86 -8.43
C GLU A 356 40.52 -17.57 -8.76
N LEU A 357 39.91 -17.48 -9.94
CA LEU A 357 39.14 -16.30 -10.37
C LEU A 357 37.69 -16.31 -9.88
N LEU A 358 37.25 -17.41 -9.27
CA LEU A 358 35.91 -17.54 -8.72
C LEU A 358 35.79 -16.73 -7.43
N LYS A 359 34.75 -15.91 -7.31
CA LYS A 359 34.46 -15.17 -6.08
C LYS A 359 33.37 -15.87 -5.28
N LYS A 360 33.56 -16.00 -3.97
CA LYS A 360 32.50 -16.46 -3.07
C LYS A 360 31.41 -15.38 -3.00
N VAL A 361 30.15 -15.79 -3.15
CA VAL A 361 28.96 -14.91 -3.09
C VAL A 361 28.50 -14.74 -1.65
#